data_AF-A0A7V1MHS3-F1
#
_entry.id   AF-A0A7V1MHS3-F1
#
_cell.length_a   1.000
_cell.length_b   1.000
_cell.length_c   1.000
_cell.angle_alpha   90.00
_cell.angle_beta   90.00
_cell.angle_gamma   90.00
#
_symmetry.space_group_name_H-M   'P 1'
#
loop_
_entity.id
_entity.type
_entity.pdbx_description
1 polymer ?
#
loop_
_entity_poly.entity_id
_entity_poly.type
_entity_poly.pdbx_seq_one_letter_code
_entity_poly.pdbx_strand_id
1 'polypeptide(L)'
;MMRHLQAVVVSLGLLMTMSANAKKIANRQTPPLRPNIIFILTDDLDAGSAAFMPRLKALLIDQGVSFSNFFVSFSLCCPSRATILRGQYAHNTQILGNRPPDGGFEK
;
A
#
# COMPACT_ATOMS: atom_id res chain seq x y z
N MET A 1 42.34 45.78 -5.65
CA MET A 1 42.64 44.32 -5.54
C MET A 1 41.55 43.51 -4.83
N MET A 2 40.96 44.00 -3.74
CA MET A 2 39.98 43.24 -2.92
C MET A 2 38.59 42.99 -3.56
N ARG A 3 38.13 43.82 -4.52
CA ARG A 3 36.81 43.67 -5.18
C ARG A 3 36.75 42.48 -6.16
N HIS A 4 37.88 42.12 -6.77
CA HIS A 4 37.96 40.93 -7.65
C HIS A 4 37.98 39.63 -6.85
N LEU A 5 38.56 39.64 -5.64
CA LEU A 5 38.62 38.47 -4.76
C LEU A 5 37.23 38.09 -4.23
N GLN A 6 36.39 39.06 -3.88
CA GLN A 6 35.01 38.81 -3.46
C GLN A 6 34.14 38.22 -4.59
N ALA A 7 34.31 38.70 -5.83
CA ALA A 7 33.56 38.19 -6.98
C ALA A 7 33.89 36.71 -7.30
N VAL A 8 35.14 36.29 -7.12
CA VAL A 8 35.58 34.90 -7.32
C VAL A 8 35.03 33.96 -6.26
N VAL A 9 34.98 34.39 -4.98
CA VAL A 9 34.44 33.57 -3.88
C VAL A 9 32.92 33.37 -4.02
N VAL A 10 32.18 34.41 -4.42
CA VAL A 10 30.72 34.32 -4.64
C VAL A 10 30.39 33.42 -5.83
N SER A 11 31.17 33.50 -6.92
CA SER A 11 30.96 32.65 -8.10
C SER A 11 31.33 31.18 -7.85
N LEU A 12 32.37 30.89 -7.06
CA LEU A 12 32.66 29.52 -6.61
C LEU A 12 31.56 28.96 -5.69
N GLY A 13 31.04 29.78 -4.77
CA GLY A 13 29.94 29.40 -3.88
C GLY A 13 28.64 29.09 -4.64
N LEU A 14 28.34 29.86 -5.69
CA LEU A 14 27.18 29.64 -6.56
C LEU A 14 27.35 28.38 -7.44
N LEU A 15 28.58 28.06 -7.86
CA LEU A 15 28.87 26.83 -8.60
C LEU A 15 28.72 25.57 -7.72
N MET A 16 29.14 25.64 -6.45
CA MET A 16 28.99 24.53 -5.49
C MET A 16 27.53 24.23 -5.14
N THR A 17 26.68 25.24 -5.00
CA THR A 17 25.24 25.04 -4.71
C THR A 17 24.48 24.46 -5.90
N MET A 18 24.84 24.82 -7.14
CA MET A 18 24.28 24.22 -8.36
C MET A 18 24.64 22.73 -8.50
N SER A 19 25.88 22.34 -8.15
CA SER A 19 26.36 20.95 -8.24
C SER A 19 25.70 20.02 -7.21
N ALA A 20 25.40 20.52 -6.02
CA ALA A 20 24.69 19.77 -4.99
C ALA A 20 23.23 19.43 -5.39
N ASN A 21 22.57 20.32 -6.13
CA ASN A 21 21.19 20.11 -6.57
C ASN A 21 21.08 19.10 -7.72
N ALA A 22 22.09 19.04 -8.60
CA ALA A 22 22.15 18.06 -9.70
C ALA A 22 22.23 16.61 -9.18
N LYS A 23 23.02 16.35 -8.13
CA LYS A 23 23.07 15.02 -7.47
C LYS A 23 21.73 14.63 -6.82
N LYS A 24 20.98 15.60 -6.32
CA LYS A 24 19.68 15.37 -5.67
C LYS A 24 18.59 14.97 -6.69
N ILE A 25 18.65 15.52 -7.90
CA ILE A 25 17.75 15.17 -9.01
C ILE A 25 18.08 13.77 -9.56
N ALA A 26 19.37 13.43 -9.68
CA ALA A 26 19.81 12.12 -10.16
C ALA A 26 19.42 10.95 -9.24
N ASN A 27 19.10 11.23 -7.97
CA ASN A 27 18.73 10.20 -6.99
C ASN A 27 17.20 10.08 -6.78
N ARG A 28 16.38 10.74 -7.60
CA ARG A 28 14.95 10.42 -7.67
C ARG A 28 14.83 9.08 -8.38
N GLN A 29 14.72 8.00 -7.60
CA GLN A 29 14.35 6.70 -8.14
C GLN A 29 13.03 6.85 -8.89
N THR A 30 13.06 6.63 -10.20
CA THR A 30 11.85 6.54 -11.00
C THR A 30 10.98 5.47 -10.35
N PRO A 31 9.71 5.78 -9.99
CA PRO A 31 8.81 4.76 -9.47
C PRO A 31 8.81 3.57 -10.45
N PRO A 32 8.86 2.32 -9.95
CA PRO A 32 8.83 1.18 -10.83
C PRO A 32 7.59 1.27 -11.72
N LEU A 33 7.77 1.00 -13.02
CA LEU A 33 6.70 1.04 -14.02
C LEU A 33 5.49 0.17 -13.64
N ARG A 34 5.70 -0.79 -12.74
CA ARG A 34 4.68 -1.66 -12.17
C ARG A 34 4.73 -1.54 -10.65
N PRO A 35 3.67 -1.02 -9.99
CA PRO A 35 3.64 -0.97 -8.54
C PRO A 35 3.56 -2.39 -7.96
N ASN A 36 4.12 -2.57 -6.76
CA ASN A 36 3.87 -3.78 -5.98
C ASN A 36 2.47 -3.70 -5.37
N ILE A 37 1.78 -4.84 -5.28
CA ILE A 37 0.48 -4.95 -4.61
C ILE A 37 0.68 -5.77 -3.34
N ILE A 38 0.38 -5.16 -2.19
CA ILE A 38 0.33 -5.86 -0.91
C ILE A 38 -1.14 -6.01 -0.54
N PHE A 39 -1.62 -7.25 -0.49
CA PHE A 39 -2.99 -7.55 -0.07
C PHE A 39 -2.99 -7.94 1.42
N ILE A 40 -3.60 -7.10 2.26
CA ILE A 40 -3.77 -7.34 3.69
C ILE A 40 -5.21 -7.78 3.94
N LEU A 41 -5.38 -8.99 4.47
CA LEU A 41 -6.67 -9.54 4.85
C LEU A 41 -6.73 -9.78 6.35
N THR A 42 -7.79 -9.28 6.99
CA THR A 42 -8.09 -9.53 8.41
C THR A 42 -9.19 -10.57 8.54
N ASP A 43 -9.09 -11.43 9.55
CA ASP A 43 -10.14 -12.39 9.89
C ASP A 43 -11.11 -11.78 10.90
N ASP A 44 -12.42 -12.00 10.71
CA ASP A 44 -13.50 -11.55 11.61
C ASP A 44 -13.51 -10.05 12.00
N LEU A 45 -12.91 -9.18 11.19
CA LEU A 45 -12.94 -7.73 11.44
C LEU A 45 -14.27 -7.12 10.96
N ASP A 46 -15.06 -6.59 11.88
CA ASP A 46 -16.27 -5.82 11.56
C ASP A 46 -15.95 -4.34 11.24
N ALA A 47 -16.91 -3.64 10.63
CA ALA A 47 -16.75 -2.24 10.19
C ALA A 47 -16.57 -1.24 11.35
N GLY A 48 -17.13 -1.51 12.52
CA GLY A 48 -17.05 -0.63 13.69
C GLY A 48 -15.68 -0.71 14.38
N SER A 49 -15.06 -1.88 14.39
CA SER A 49 -13.77 -2.12 15.02
C SER A 49 -12.64 -1.21 14.49
N ALA A 50 -12.71 -0.79 13.22
CA ALA A 50 -11.71 0.10 12.62
C ALA A 50 -11.59 1.47 13.34
N ALA A 51 -12.65 1.93 14.00
CA ALA A 51 -12.66 3.19 14.74
C ALA A 51 -11.67 3.20 15.93
N PHE A 52 -11.33 2.02 16.45
CA PHE A 52 -10.43 1.85 17.61
C PHE A 52 -8.98 1.52 17.21
N MET A 53 -8.65 1.60 15.92
CA MET A 53 -7.33 1.28 15.38
C MET A 53 -6.59 2.54 14.86
N PRO A 54 -5.96 3.34 15.75
CA PRO A 54 -5.40 4.63 15.36
C PRO A 54 -4.30 4.55 14.30
N ARG A 55 -3.50 3.48 14.30
CA ARG A 55 -2.48 3.26 13.26
C ARG A 55 -3.08 2.88 11.90
N LEU A 56 -4.14 2.06 11.89
CA LEU A 56 -4.87 1.75 10.66
C LEU A 56 -5.46 3.02 10.04
N LYS A 57 -6.08 3.85 10.89
CA LYS A 57 -6.62 5.15 10.47
C LYS A 57 -5.54 6.05 9.86
N ALA A 58 -4.45 6.30 10.59
CA ALA A 58 -3.40 7.22 10.17
C ALA A 58 -2.63 6.75 8.92
N LEU A 59 -2.44 5.44 8.74
CA LEU A 59 -1.61 4.89 7.65
C LEU A 59 -2.41 4.52 6.41
N LEU A 60 -3.66 4.04 6.55
CA LEU A 60 -4.43 3.49 5.43
C LEU A 60 -5.75 4.23 5.16
N ILE A 61 -6.52 4.59 6.19
CA ILE A 61 -7.84 5.24 5.97
C ILE A 61 -7.66 6.69 5.53
N ASP A 62 -6.88 7.48 6.26
CA ASP A 62 -6.72 8.92 6.02
C ASP A 62 -5.86 9.23 4.78
N GLN A 63 -5.10 8.25 4.29
CA GLN A 63 -4.21 8.38 3.12
C GLN A 63 -4.73 7.60 1.90
N GLY A 64 -5.87 6.91 2.02
CA GLY A 64 -6.36 5.97 1.03
C GLY A 64 -7.82 6.18 0.66
N VAL A 65 -8.42 5.14 0.08
CA VAL A 65 -9.83 5.12 -0.30
C VAL A 65 -10.52 4.02 0.50
N SER A 66 -11.62 4.37 1.16
CA SER A 66 -12.47 3.44 1.89
C SER A 66 -13.76 3.18 1.13
N PHE A 67 -14.21 1.94 1.11
CA PHE A 67 -15.48 1.54 0.51
C PHE A 67 -16.50 1.30 1.63
N SER A 68 -17.50 2.17 1.75
CA SER A 68 -18.58 2.05 2.75
C SER A 68 -19.52 0.87 2.48
N ASN A 69 -19.54 0.39 1.23
CA ASN A 69 -20.38 -0.72 0.76
C ASN A 69 -19.50 -1.86 0.24
N PHE A 70 -18.82 -2.55 1.16
CA PHE A 70 -18.05 -3.75 0.87
C PHE A 70 -18.73 -4.95 1.53
N PHE A 71 -19.09 -5.96 0.73
CA PHE A 71 -19.83 -7.14 1.20
C PHE A 71 -19.10 -8.41 0.78
N VAL A 72 -19.06 -9.38 1.69
CA VAL A 72 -18.67 -10.76 1.36
C VAL A 72 -19.87 -11.50 0.78
N SER A 73 -19.65 -12.31 -0.26
CA SER A 73 -20.72 -13.10 -0.88
C SER A 73 -21.07 -14.36 -0.09
N PHE A 74 -20.18 -14.79 0.82
CA PHE A 74 -20.38 -15.93 1.71
C PHE A 74 -19.68 -15.64 3.05
N SER A 75 -20.43 -15.56 4.15
CA SER A 75 -19.93 -15.18 5.48
C SER A 75 -19.33 -16.35 6.27
N LEU A 76 -18.38 -17.07 5.66
CA LEU A 76 -17.54 -18.09 6.30
C LEU A 76 -16.09 -17.96 5.79
N CYS A 77 -15.11 -18.21 6.67
CA CYS A 77 -13.68 -18.01 6.42
C CYS A 77 -13.16 -18.59 5.10
N CYS A 78 -13.32 -19.90 4.87
CA CYS A 78 -12.83 -20.59 3.67
C CYS A 78 -13.54 -20.12 2.39
N PRO A 79 -14.87 -20.13 2.28
CA PRO A 79 -15.54 -19.66 1.07
C PRO A 79 -15.32 -18.16 0.83
N SER A 80 -15.33 -17.31 1.87
CA SER A 80 -15.03 -15.87 1.74
C SER A 80 -13.65 -15.65 1.14
N ARG A 81 -12.60 -16.30 1.69
CA ARG A 81 -11.23 -16.19 1.17
C ARG A 81 -11.09 -16.73 -0.25
N ALA A 82 -11.73 -17.86 -0.55
CA ALA A 82 -11.73 -18.42 -1.89
C ALA A 82 -12.35 -17.45 -2.90
N THR A 83 -13.49 -16.84 -2.57
CA THR A 83 -14.18 -15.90 -3.46
C THR A 83 -13.34 -14.65 -3.73
N ILE A 84 -12.67 -14.11 -2.70
CA ILE A 84 -11.77 -12.95 -2.81
C ILE A 84 -10.56 -13.28 -3.70
N LEU A 85 -9.92 -14.43 -3.50
CA LEU A 85 -8.68 -14.79 -4.22
C LEU A 85 -8.93 -15.29 -5.65
N ARG A 86 -10.09 -15.88 -5.92
CA ARG A 86 -10.44 -16.44 -7.24
C ARG A 86 -11.30 -15.51 -8.08
N GLY A 87 -11.93 -14.50 -7.48
CA GLY A 87 -12.88 -13.62 -8.17
C GLY A 87 -14.14 -14.34 -8.64
N GLN A 88 -14.54 -15.39 -7.91
CA GLN A 88 -15.64 -16.29 -8.27
C GLN A 88 -16.59 -16.45 -7.08
N TYR A 89 -17.89 -16.61 -7.30
CA TYR A 89 -18.82 -16.91 -6.22
C TYR A 89 -18.61 -18.32 -5.66
N ALA A 90 -19.09 -18.57 -4.44
CA ALA A 90 -18.93 -19.86 -3.78
C ALA A 90 -19.50 -21.02 -4.62
N HIS A 91 -20.63 -20.81 -5.31
CA HIS A 91 -21.23 -21.78 -6.23
C HIS A 91 -20.37 -22.11 -7.47
N ASN A 92 -19.35 -21.31 -7.78
CA ASN A 92 -18.35 -21.65 -8.81
C ASN A 92 -17.13 -22.33 -8.21
N THR A 93 -16.70 -21.91 -7.01
CA THR A 93 -15.52 -22.49 -6.34
C THR A 93 -15.78 -23.83 -5.68
N GLN A 94 -17.05 -24.14 -5.37
CA GLN A 94 -17.48 -25.33 -4.61
C GLN A 94 -16.88 -25.44 -3.20
N ILE A 95 -16.24 -24.38 -2.70
CA ILE A 95 -15.89 -24.25 -1.29
C ILE A 95 -17.10 -23.61 -0.61
N LEU A 96 -17.77 -24.38 0.25
CA LEU A 96 -19.05 -24.02 0.88
C LEU A 96 -18.98 -24.03 2.42
N GLY A 97 -17.85 -24.49 2.99
CA GLY A 97 -17.65 -24.59 4.43
C GLY A 97 -16.19 -24.44 4.84
N ASN A 98 -15.99 -24.39 6.16
CA ASN A 98 -14.64 -24.29 6.76
C ASN A 98 -14.00 -25.65 7.06
N ARG A 99 -14.72 -26.75 6.85
CA ARG A 99 -14.32 -28.11 7.23
C ARG A 99 -14.76 -29.11 6.16
N PRO A 100 -14.12 -30.29 6.09
CA PRO A 100 -14.58 -31.37 5.22
C PRO A 100 -16.04 -31.74 5.52
N PRO A 101 -16.84 -32.13 4.50
CA PRO A 101 -16.45 -32.26 3.09
C PRO A 101 -16.47 -30.96 2.29
N ASP A 102 -16.99 -29.87 2.85
CA ASP A 102 -17.36 -28.65 2.13
C ASP A 102 -16.22 -27.61 2.02
N GLY A 103 -15.04 -27.93 2.54
CA GLY A 103 -13.85 -27.09 2.48
C GLY A 103 -12.84 -27.46 3.57
N GLY A 104 -12.02 -26.49 3.97
CA GLY A 104 -10.91 -26.74 4.90
C GLY A 104 -9.70 -27.40 4.22
N PHE A 105 -8.55 -27.27 4.87
CA PHE A 105 -7.30 -27.92 4.46
C PHE A 105 -7.05 -29.11 5.39
N GLU A 106 -6.89 -30.31 4.81
CA GLU A 106 -6.40 -31.48 5.55
C GLU A 106 -4.90 -31.30 5.82
N LYS A 107 -4.51 -31.40 7.08
CA LYS A 107 -3.11 -31.30 7.52
C LYS A 107 -2.44 -32.66 7.54
#